data_AF-A0AAE8HUK8-F1
#
_entry.id   AF-A0AAE8HUK8-F1
#
_cell.length_a   1.000
_cell.length_b   1.000
_cell.length_c   1.000
_cell.angle_alpha   90.00
_cell.angle_beta   90.00
_cell.angle_gamma   90.00
#
_symmetry.space_group_name_H-M   'P 1'
#
loop_
_entity.id
_entity.type
_entity.pdbx_description
1 polymer ?
#
loop_
_entity_poly.entity_id
_entity_poly.type
_entity_poly.pdbx_seq_one_letter_code
_entity_poly.pdbx_strand_id
1 'polypeptide(L)' 'MKPAAGAGALRVVVDLNRCQGYAQCCYAAPEAFAIRGHEILFYDPAPPADRRGAVERAVEACPVRAISLQAGPDDGDAP' A
#
# COMPACT_ATOMS: atom_id res chain seq x y z
N MET A 1 -6.62 20.82 0.65
CA MET A 1 -5.37 20.38 1.33
C MET A 1 -4.68 19.38 0.43
N LYS A 2 -3.48 19.70 -0.10
CA LYS A 2 -2.61 18.74 -0.81
C LYS A 2 -1.46 18.41 0.17
N PRO A 3 -1.13 17.15 0.45
CA PRO A 3 0.13 16.87 1.12
C PRO A 3 1.28 17.06 0.12
N ALA A 4 2.41 17.53 0.66
CA ALA A 4 3.62 17.85 -0.04
C ALA A 4 4.30 16.58 -0.58
N ALA A 5 4.61 16.57 -1.87
CA ALA A 5 5.51 15.61 -2.48
C ALA A 5 6.94 15.95 -2.05
N GLY A 6 7.47 15.17 -1.11
CA GLY A 6 8.89 15.09 -0.77
C GLY A 6 9.51 13.87 -1.43
N ALA A 7 10.75 14.01 -1.89
CA ALA A 7 11.50 13.03 -2.66
C ALA A 7 11.39 11.58 -2.14
N GLY A 8 11.12 10.65 -3.07
CA GLY A 8 11.01 9.20 -2.81
C GLY A 8 9.59 8.69 -2.54
N ALA A 9 8.56 9.30 -3.14
CA ALA A 9 7.18 8.91 -2.89
C ALA A 9 6.97 7.44 -3.29
N LEU A 10 6.50 6.60 -2.37
CA LEU A 10 5.98 5.28 -2.72
C LEU A 10 4.54 5.45 -3.21
N ARG A 11 4.10 4.57 -4.11
CA ARG A 11 2.69 4.47 -4.46
C ARG A 11 2.20 3.05 -4.19
N VAL A 12 1.28 2.93 -3.23
CA VAL A 12 0.59 1.69 -2.89
C VAL A 12 -0.74 1.67 -3.62
N VAL A 13 -0.99 0.59 -4.36
CA VAL A 13 -2.27 0.32 -5.00
C VAL A 13 -2.82 -0.98 -4.44
N VAL A 14 -4.06 -0.95 -3.96
CA VAL A 14 -4.78 -2.14 -3.53
C VAL A 14 -6.00 -2.36 -4.39
N ASP A 15 -6.08 -3.52 -5.03
CA ASP A 15 -7.28 -4.00 -5.69
C ASP A 15 -8.27 -4.50 -4.63
N LEU A 16 -9.22 -3.63 -4.25
CA LEU A 16 -10.23 -3.95 -3.24
C LEU A 16 -11.26 -4.99 -3.73
N ASN A 17 -11.37 -5.25 -5.04
CA ASN A 17 -12.23 -6.33 -5.55
C ASN A 17 -11.55 -7.70 -5.37
N ARG A 18 -10.22 -7.74 -5.35
CA ARG A 18 -9.44 -8.96 -5.08
C ARG A 18 -9.17 -9.17 -3.59
N CYS A 19 -9.15 -8.10 -2.80
CA CYS A 19 -8.94 -8.18 -1.35
C CYS A 19 -10.04 -9.05 -0.69
N GLN A 20 -9.62 -10.01 0.14
CA GLN A 20 -10.51 -10.93 0.87
C GLN A 20 -10.37 -10.80 2.40
N GLY A 21 -9.81 -9.69 2.89
CA GLY A 21 -9.78 -9.41 4.34
C GLY A 21 -8.83 -10.27 5.20
N TYR A 22 -7.86 -11.00 4.63
CA TYR A 22 -6.93 -11.86 5.38
C TYR A 22 -6.01 -11.13 6.40
N ALA A 23 -5.98 -9.80 6.38
CA ALA A 23 -5.24 -8.92 7.31
C ALA A 23 -3.72 -9.14 7.38
N GLN A 24 -3.10 -9.94 6.50
CA GLN A 24 -1.65 -10.17 6.51
C GLN A 24 -0.83 -8.90 6.29
N CYS A 25 -1.33 -7.97 5.46
CA CYS A 25 -0.71 -6.66 5.28
C CYS A 25 -0.65 -5.82 6.57
N CYS A 26 -1.64 -5.96 7.46
CA CYS A 26 -1.66 -5.28 8.76
C CYS A 26 -0.59 -5.81 9.70
N TYR A 27 -0.23 -7.09 9.62
CA TYR A 27 0.89 -7.64 10.39
C TYR A 27 2.24 -7.24 9.79
N ALA A 28 2.35 -7.19 8.46
CA ALA A 28 3.61 -6.85 7.80
C ALA A 28 3.96 -5.35 7.92
N ALA A 29 2.96 -4.47 7.82
CA ALA A 29 3.11 -3.02 7.84
C ALA A 29 1.92 -2.33 8.58
N PRO A 30 1.85 -2.46 9.92
CA PRO A 30 0.73 -1.94 10.71
C PRO A 30 0.56 -0.42 10.64
N GLU A 31 1.62 0.32 10.29
CA GLU A 31 1.59 1.77 10.14
C GLU A 31 1.01 2.23 8.79
N ALA A 32 0.89 1.32 7.81
CA ALA A 32 0.40 1.60 6.47
C ALA A 32 -0.94 0.92 6.14
N PHE A 33 -1.34 -0.13 6.88
CA PHE A 33 -2.56 -0.89 6.62
C PHE A 33 -3.33 -1.17 7.92
N ALA A 34 -4.66 -1.01 7.88
CA ALA A 34 -5.54 -1.35 8.99
C ALA A 34 -6.85 -1.95 8.47
N ILE A 35 -7.26 -3.10 9.02
CA ILE A 35 -8.64 -3.59 8.87
C ILE A 35 -9.49 -2.96 9.98
N ARG A 36 -10.66 -2.45 9.60
CA ARG A 36 -11.69 -1.95 10.52
C ARG A 36 -12.99 -2.71 10.28
N GLY A 37 -13.70 -3.03 11.36
CA GLY A 37 -14.91 -3.85 11.28
C GLY A 37 -14.58 -5.27 10.82
N HIS A 38 -15.48 -5.86 10.03
CA HIS A 38 -15.34 -7.26 9.61
C HIS A 38 -14.25 -7.46 8.53
N GLU A 39 -14.14 -6.56 7.56
CA GLU A 39 -13.21 -6.75 6.42
C GLU A 39 -12.80 -5.46 5.68
N ILE A 40 -13.09 -4.27 6.23
CA ILE A 40 -12.84 -3.01 5.52
C ILE A 40 -11.36 -2.64 5.66
N LEU A 41 -10.62 -2.68 4.55
CA LEU A 41 -9.21 -2.29 4.51
C LEU A 41 -9.04 -0.78 4.30
N PHE A 42 -8.35 -0.16 5.25
CA PHE A 42 -7.81 1.19 5.16
C PHE A 42 -6.30 1.08 4.94
N TYR A 43 -5.76 1.97 4.09
CA TYR A 43 -4.32 2.02 3.84
C TYR A 43 -3.85 3.42 3.45
N ASP A 44 -2.56 3.66 3.67
CA ASP A 44 -1.87 4.85 3.16
C ASP A 44 -1.44 4.60 1.69
N PRO A 45 -1.98 5.33 0.70
CA PRO A 45 -1.60 5.16 -0.70
C PRO A 45 -0.21 5.73 -1.02
N ALA A 46 0.36 6.57 -0.15
CA ALA A 46 1.63 7.24 -0.37
C ALA A 46 2.52 7.23 0.88
N PRO A 47 2.89 6.04 1.39
CA PRO A 47 3.74 5.96 2.58
C PRO A 47 5.14 6.52 2.30
N PRO A 48 5.83 7.05 3.33
CA PRO A 48 7.19 7.55 3.19
C PRO A 48 8.17 6.44 2.76
N ALA A 49 9.26 6.84 2.09
CA ALA A 49 10.24 5.93 1.48
C ALA A 49 10.89 4.95 2.48
N ASP A 50 11.06 5.36 3.74
CA ASP A 50 11.58 4.54 4.84
C ASP A 50 10.70 3.31 5.15
N ARG A 51 9.41 3.37 4.79
CA ARG A 51 8.46 2.25 4.94
C ARG A 51 8.48 1.27 3.77
N ARG A 52 9.28 1.49 2.73
CA ARG A 52 9.35 0.63 1.53
C ARG A 52 9.45 -0.85 1.89
N GLY A 53 10.42 -1.22 2.73
CA GLY A 53 10.62 -2.64 3.08
C GLY A 53 9.45 -3.27 3.83
N ALA A 54 8.72 -2.50 4.65
CA ALA A 54 7.52 -3.00 5.31
C ALA A 54 6.37 -3.21 4.31
N VAL A 55 6.20 -2.27 3.38
CA VAL A 55 5.18 -2.35 2.32
C VAL A 55 5.49 -3.48 1.33
N GLU A 56 6.75 -3.72 0.98
CA GLU A 56 7.18 -4.86 0.15
C GLU A 56 6.83 -6.19 0.83
N ARG A 57 7.09 -6.34 2.13
CA ARG A 57 6.64 -7.51 2.90
C ARG A 57 5.11 -7.66 2.89
N ALA A 58 4.36 -6.54 2.92
CA ALA A 58 2.90 -6.59 2.84
C ALA A 58 2.40 -7.08 1.45
N VAL A 59 3.09 -6.69 0.37
CA VAL A 59 2.85 -7.19 -1.00
C VAL A 59 3.06 -8.71 -1.06
N GLU A 60 4.16 -9.21 -0.48
CA GLU A 60 4.47 -10.64 -0.44
C GLU A 60 3.50 -11.44 0.42
N ALA A 61 3.09 -10.89 1.57
CA ALA A 61 2.22 -11.56 2.52
C ALA A 61 0.76 -11.67 2.05
N CYS A 62 0.35 -10.93 1.01
CA CYS A 62 -1.03 -10.96 0.50
C CYS A 62 -1.31 -12.27 -0.28
N PRO A 63 -2.15 -13.19 0.24
CA PRO A 63 -2.35 -14.51 -0.39
C PRO A 63 -3.00 -14.42 -1.78
N VAL A 64 -3.83 -13.39 -1.99
CA VAL A 64 -4.57 -13.14 -3.23
C VAL A 64 -3.89 -12.13 -4.15
N ARG A 65 -2.67 -11.67 -3.79
CA ARG A 65 -1.85 -10.74 -4.57
C ARG A 65 -2.61 -9.47 -4.99
N ALA A 66 -3.33 -8.88 -4.05
CA ALA A 66 -4.16 -7.68 -4.26
C ALA A 66 -3.38 -6.36 -4.10
N ILE A 67 -2.16 -6.39 -3.59
CA ILE A 67 -1.36 -5.20 -3.26
C ILE A 67 -0.22 -5.07 -4.27
N SER A 68 0.02 -3.86 -4.76
CA SER A 68 1.16 -3.51 -5.61
C SER A 68 1.86 -2.26 -5.08
N LEU A 69 3.19 -2.23 -5.24
CA LEU A 69 4.03 -1.10 -4.86
C LEU A 69 4.78 -0.58 -6.08
N GLN A 70 4.65 0.71 -6.36
CA GLN A 70 5.44 1.40 -7.38
C GLN A 70 6.40 2.37 -6.68
N ALA A 71 7.62 2.49 -7.23
CA ALA A 71 8.39 3.71 -7.01
C ALA A 71 7.60 4.85 -7.65
N GLY A 72 7.33 5.91 -6.89
CA GLY A 72 6.56 7.04 -7.38
C GLY A 72 7.20 7.60 -8.64
N PRO A 73 6.39 7.97 -9.64
CA PRO A 73 6.91 8.57 -10.84
C PRO A 73 7.46 9.97 -10.52
N ASP A 74 8.62 10.31 -11.07
CA ASP A 74 8.66 11.55 -11.86
C ASP A 74 7.78 11.26 -13.09
N ASP A 75 6.77 12.09 -13.32
CA ASP A 75 5.66 11.91 -14.28
C ASP A 75 6.05 11.15 -15.57
N GLY A 76 5.51 9.95 -15.82
CA GLY A 76 5.79 9.27 -17.10
C GLY A 76 5.39 7.81 -17.23
N ASP A 77 4.10 7.50 -17.19
CA ASP A 77 3.54 6.41 -18.01
C ASP A 77 2.02 6.58 -18.10
N ALA A 78 1.58 7.14 -19.23
CA ALA A 78 0.20 7.15 -19.68
C ALA A 78 0.19 6.62 -21.11
N PRO A 79 -0.46 5.48 -21.38
CA PRO A 79 -1.04 5.22 -22.69
C PRO A 79 -2.37 5.97 -22.84
#